data_AF-J9GIC1-F1
#
_entry.id   AF-J9GIC1-F1
#
_cell.length_a   1.000
_cell.length_b   1.000
_cell.length_c   1.000
_cell.angle_alpha   90.00
_cell.angle_beta   90.00
_cell.angle_gamma   90.00
#
_symmetry.space_group_name_H-M   'P 1'
#
loop_
_entity.id
_entity.type
_entity.pdbx_description
1 polymer ?
#
loop_
_entity_poly.entity_id
_entity_poly.type
_entity_poly.pdbx_seq_one_letter_code
_entity_poly.pdbx_strand_id
1 'polypeptide(L)' 'NAGAGFIVVTTGSIMRMPGLPKVPAAMHIDVVDGKITGLA' A
#
# COMPACT_ATOMS: atom_id res chain seq x y z
N ASN A 1 6.32 19.12 -9.77
CA ASN A 1 7.18 19.19 -8.57
C ASN A 1 7.74 20.58 -8.25
N ALA A 2 7.07 21.68 -8.63
CA ALA A 2 7.56 23.03 -8.30
C ALA A 2 7.56 23.32 -6.78
N GLY A 3 6.60 22.76 -6.02
CA GLY A 3 6.62 22.81 -4.55
C GLY A 3 7.58 21.83 -3.89
N ALA A 4 7.95 20.73 -4.56
CA ALA A 4 8.90 19.74 -4.04
C ALA A 4 10.36 20.08 -4.40
N GLY A 5 10.60 20.96 -5.38
CA GLY A 5 11.92 21.50 -5.70
C GLY A 5 12.84 20.60 -6.53
N PHE A 6 12.35 19.49 -7.09
CA PHE A 6 13.18 18.57 -7.88
C PHE A 6 12.47 17.99 -9.12
N ILE A 7 13.27 17.64 -10.12
CA ILE A 7 12.80 16.97 -11.35
C ILE A 7 12.68 15.46 -11.08
N VAL A 8 11.57 14.85 -11.52
CA VAL A 8 11.42 13.39 -11.54
C VAL A 8 11.46 12.93 -12.99
N VAL A 9 12.53 12.25 -13.36
CA VAL A 9 12.66 11.63 -14.68
C VAL A 9 12.11 10.22 -14.60
N THR A 10 11.08 9.93 -15.41
CA THR A 10 10.45 8.62 -15.48
C THR A 10 10.98 7.88 -16.71
N THR A 11 11.65 6.75 -16.51
CA THR A 11 12.27 5.95 -17.59
C THR A 11 11.46 4.71 -17.98
N GLY A 12 10.36 4.44 -17.27
CA GLY A 12 9.49 3.29 -17.46
C GLY A 12 8.17 3.45 -16.71
N SER A 13 7.37 2.39 -16.62
CA SER A 13 6.10 2.45 -15.88
C SER A 13 6.34 2.53 -14.37
N ILE A 14 5.83 3.57 -13.73
CA ILE A 14 5.82 3.73 -12.27
C ILE A 14 4.39 3.47 -11.77
N MET A 15 4.22 2.43 -10.94
CA MET A 15 2.95 2.18 -10.27
C MET A 15 2.79 3.13 -9.09
N ARG A 16 1.83 4.06 -9.19
CA ARG A 16 1.53 5.04 -8.13
C ARG A 16 0.40 4.61 -7.19
N MET A 17 -0.42 3.65 -7.64
CA MET A 17 -1.52 3.09 -6.88
C MET A 17 -1.48 1.57 -7.02
N PRO A 18 -0.93 0.84 -6.03
CA PRO A 18 -0.91 -0.60 -6.06
C PRO A 18 -2.32 -1.18 -5.88
N GLY A 19 -2.61 -2.25 -6.61
CA GLY A 19 -3.81 -3.05 -6.39
C GLY A 19 -3.64 -4.04 -5.25
N LEU A 20 -4.74 -4.67 -4.84
CA LEU A 20 -4.72 -5.77 -3.88
C LEU A 20 -4.34 -7.09 -4.59
N PRO A 21 -3.65 -8.01 -3.90
CA PRO A 21 -3.40 -9.35 -4.41
C PRO A 21 -4.70 -10.18 -4.45
N LYS A 22 -4.67 -11.33 -5.13
CA LYS A 22 -5.83 -12.22 -5.29
C LYS A 22 -6.49 -12.61 -3.97
N VAL A 23 -5.70 -12.81 -2.91
CA VAL A 23 -6.18 -12.99 -1.53
C VAL A 23 -5.64 -11.82 -0.71
N PRO A 24 -6.46 -10.78 -0.44
CA PRO A 24 -6.03 -9.63 0.34
C PRO A 24 -5.75 -10.00 1.79
N ALA A 25 -4.71 -9.41 2.39
CA ALA A 25 -4.43 -9.56 3.83
C ALA A 25 -5.64 -9.16 4.70
N ALA A 26 -6.48 -8.25 4.21
CA ALA A 26 -7.73 -7.84 4.85
C ALA A 26 -8.69 -9.01 5.19
N MET A 27 -8.64 -10.12 4.45
CA MET A 27 -9.45 -11.31 4.75
C MET A 27 -9.03 -12.02 6.04
N HIS A 28 -7.83 -11.73 6.54
CA HIS A 28 -7.26 -12.32 7.75
C HIS A 28 -7.17 -11.32 8.91
N ILE A 29 -7.49 -10.04 8.68
CA ILE A 29 -7.49 -9.02 9.72
C ILE A 29 -8.78 -9.14 10.53
N ASP A 30 -8.65 -9.30 11.84
CA ASP A 30 -9.79 -9.40 12.75
C ASP A 30 -9.46 -8.86 14.15
N VAL A 31 -10.48 -8.65 14.98
CA VAL A 31 -10.36 -8.26 16.39
C VAL A 31 -10.83 -9.40 17.28
N VAL A 32 -9.88 -10.03 17.98
CA VAL A 32 -10.14 -11.12 18.92
C VAL A 32 -9.75 -10.66 20.32
N ASP A 33 -10.67 -10.75 21.28
CA ASP A 33 -10.46 -10.33 22.68
C ASP A 33 -9.92 -8.89 22.82
N GLY A 34 -10.40 -7.99 21.96
CA GLY A 34 -9.97 -6.59 21.93
C GLY A 34 -8.57 -6.36 21.34
N LYS A 35 -7.93 -7.39 20.77
CA LYS A 35 -6.63 -7.30 20.10
C LYS A 35 -6.77 -7.53 18.60
N ILE A 36 -6.05 -6.73 17.81
CA ILE A 36 -5.98 -6.90 16.37
C ILE A 36 -5.11 -8.12 16.06
N THR A 37 -5.60 -9.00 15.19
CA THR A 37 -4.92 -10.20 14.68
C THR A 37 -4.85 -10.13 13.15
N GLY A 38 -3.94 -10.90 12.54
CA GLY A 38 -3.74 -10.92 11.08
C GLY A 38 -3.09 -9.67 10.48
N LEU A 39 -2.63 -8.75 11.33
CA LEU A 39 -1.85 -7.57 10.98
C LEU A 39 -0.39 -7.76 11.45
N ALA A 40 0.34 -8.69 10.81
CA ALA A 40 1.76 -8.94 11.04
C ALA A 40 2.43 -9.51 9.78
#